data_AF-A0AAV1M0X2-F1
#
_entry.id   AF-A0AAV1M0X2-F1
#
_cell.length_a   1.000
_cell.length_b   1.000
_cell.length_c   1.000
_cell.angle_alpha   90.00
_cell.angle_beta   90.00
_cell.angle_gamma   90.00
#
_symmetry.space_group_name_H-M   'P 1'
#
loop_
_entity.id
_entity.type
_entity.pdbx_description
1 polymer ?
#
loop_
_entity_poly.entity_id
_entity_poly.type
_entity_poly.pdbx_seq_one_letter_code
_entity_poly.pdbx_strand_id
1 'polypeptide(L)'
;MNGFKHRRTMAYHPSCNGLVERFHRQLKAAIMCHADSHWVDTLPLILLGIRSSFKDDLRTSSAELFYGEPLRLPNEFFQATAPGSIDISDFTTRLRQIT
;
A
#
# COMPACT_ATOMS: atom_id res chain seq x y z
N MET A 1 1.89 -26.87 19.81
CA MET A 1 2.74 -25.77 20.32
C MET A 1 3.34 -25.07 19.11
N ASN A 2 2.88 -23.85 18.78
CA ASN A 2 3.17 -23.23 17.47
C ASN A 2 4.52 -22.49 17.41
N GLY A 3 5.51 -22.82 18.25
CA GLY A 3 6.85 -22.21 18.22
C GLY A 3 6.95 -20.71 18.55
N PHE A 4 5.82 -20.01 18.79
CA PHE A 4 5.81 -18.57 19.04
C PHE A 4 6.10 -18.20 20.51
N LYS A 5 6.95 -17.18 20.72
CA LYS A 5 7.26 -16.62 22.04
C LYS A 5 6.50 -15.32 22.27
N HIS A 6 5.50 -15.36 23.14
CA HIS A 6 4.77 -14.15 23.53
C HIS A 6 5.68 -13.20 24.33
N ARG A 7 5.72 -11.92 23.95
CA ARG A 7 6.44 -10.84 24.65
C ARG A 7 5.43 -9.83 25.16
N ARG A 8 5.43 -9.57 26.46
CA ARG A 8 4.59 -8.53 27.09
C ARG A 8 5.37 -7.23 27.18
N THR A 9 4.73 -6.13 26.83
CA THR A 9 5.25 -4.79 27.08
C THR A 9 4.97 -4.38 28.52
N MET A 10 5.91 -3.67 29.14
CA MET A 10 5.72 -3.12 30.49
C MET A 10 4.78 -1.92 30.46
N ALA A 11 3.99 -1.72 31.52
CA ALA A 11 3.20 -0.51 31.69
C ALA A 11 4.12 0.72 31.74
N TYR A 12 3.65 1.85 31.21
CA TYR A 12 4.38 3.13 31.18
C TYR A 12 5.71 3.15 30.40
N HIS A 13 5.93 2.19 29.49
CA HIS A 13 7.09 2.18 28.60
C HIS A 13 6.68 2.36 27.12
N PRO A 14 6.36 3.59 26.68
CA PRO A 14 5.81 3.86 25.35
C PRO A 14 6.76 3.49 24.20
N SER A 15 8.07 3.47 24.45
CA SER A 15 9.09 3.01 23.48
C SER A 15 8.93 1.55 23.07
N CYS A 16 8.32 0.69 23.90
CA CYS A 16 8.13 -0.72 23.56
C CYS A 16 7.16 -0.93 22.38
N ASN A 17 6.15 -0.06 22.23
CA ASN A 17 5.11 -0.19 21.20
C ASN A 17 5.06 1.00 20.23
N GLY A 18 5.97 1.96 20.36
CA GLY A 18 5.90 3.23 19.63
C GLY A 18 5.80 3.09 18.10
N LEU A 19 6.48 2.10 17.51
CA LEU A 19 6.38 1.83 16.07
C LEU A 19 4.98 1.38 15.64
N VAL A 20 4.39 0.44 16.39
CA VAL A 20 3.04 -0.09 16.15
C VAL A 20 1.99 1.00 16.38
N GLU A 21 2.15 1.80 17.44
CA GLU A 21 1.25 2.91 17.75
C GLU A 21 1.29 4.01 16.67
N ARG A 22 2.48 4.37 16.17
CA ARG A 22 2.64 5.31 15.05
C ARG A 22 1.97 4.78 13.78
N PHE A 23 2.18 3.51 13.46
CA PHE A 23 1.53 2.87 12.32
C PHE A 23 -0.01 2.89 12.47
N HIS A 24 -0.54 2.52 13.64
CA HIS A 24 -1.98 2.56 13.90
C HIS A 24 -2.56 3.97 13.76
N ARG A 25 -1.82 5.02 14.15
CA ARG A 25 -2.28 6.40 13.97
C ARG A 25 -2.39 6.77 12.49
N GLN A 26 -1.42 6.39 11.66
CA GLN A 26 -1.48 6.61 10.21
C GLN A 26 -2.63 5.82 9.58
N LEU A 27 -2.80 4.55 9.96
CA LEU A 27 -3.87 3.69 9.46
C LEU A 27 -5.26 4.26 9.78
N LYS A 28 -5.48 4.68 11.03
CA LYS A 28 -6.74 5.31 11.45
C LYS A 28 -7.02 6.58 10.67
N ALA A 29 -6.01 7.44 10.48
CA ALA A 29 -6.17 8.66 9.69
C ALA A 29 -6.59 8.35 8.25
N ALA A 30 -5.94 7.37 7.59
CA ALA A 30 -6.30 6.96 6.25
C ALA A 30 -7.74 6.39 6.17
N ILE A 31 -8.13 5.56 7.13
CA ILE A 31 -9.51 5.04 7.22
C ILE A 31 -10.52 6.19 7.39
N MET A 32 -10.23 7.16 8.26
CA MET A 32 -11.11 8.32 8.47
C MET A 32 -11.27 9.18 7.22
N CYS A 33 -10.23 9.31 6.38
CA CYS A 33 -10.31 10.00 5.10
C CYS A 33 -11.27 9.33 4.11
N HIS A 34 -11.48 8.01 4.24
CA HIS A 34 -12.36 7.26 3.35
C HIS A 34 -13.85 7.31 3.76
N ALA A 35 -14.20 7.93 4.91
CA ALA A 35 -15.52 8.38 5.41
C ALA A 35 -16.78 7.49 5.19
N ASP A 36 -16.65 6.31 4.61
CA ASP A 36 -17.75 5.45 4.17
C ASP A 36 -18.10 4.40 5.21
N SER A 37 -19.36 3.98 5.21
CA SER A 37 -19.87 2.89 6.06
C SER A 37 -19.20 1.54 5.75
N HIS A 38 -18.55 1.43 4.58
CA HIS A 38 -17.89 0.24 4.05
C HIS A 38 -16.36 0.33 4.07
N TRP A 39 -15.77 0.94 5.09
CA TRP A 39 -14.31 1.10 5.23
C TRP A 39 -13.51 -0.22 5.15
N VAL A 40 -14.15 -1.35 5.42
CA VAL A 40 -13.52 -2.69 5.31
C VAL A 40 -13.18 -3.02 3.86
N ASP A 41 -14.03 -2.59 2.92
CA ASP A 41 -13.84 -2.87 1.48
C ASP A 41 -12.71 -2.02 0.89
N THR A 42 -12.45 -0.84 1.45
CA THR A 42 -11.33 0.04 1.07
C THR A 42 -10.03 -0.30 1.82
N LEU A 43 -10.08 -1.14 2.86
CA LEU A 43 -8.93 -1.49 3.68
C LEU A 43 -7.75 -2.08 2.88
N PRO A 44 -7.95 -2.99 1.90
CA PRO A 44 -6.84 -3.50 1.08
C PRO A 44 -6.12 -2.38 0.31
N LEU A 45 -6.86 -1.39 -0.20
CA LEU A 45 -6.31 -0.25 -0.94
C LEU A 45 -5.53 0.69 0.00
N ILE A 46 -6.07 0.97 1.19
CA ILE A 46 -5.40 1.77 2.21
C ILE A 46 -4.07 1.11 2.62
N LEU A 47 -4.09 -0.20 2.90
CA LEU A 47 -2.89 -0.95 3.27
C LEU A 47 -1.87 -1.01 2.13
N LEU A 48 -2.33 -1.13 0.89
CA LEU A 48 -1.48 -1.07 -0.29
C LEU A 48 -0.74 0.27 -0.34
N GLY A 49 -1.48 1.38 -0.23
CA GLY A 49 -0.90 2.74 -0.23
C GLY A 49 0.11 2.96 0.89
N ILE A 50 -0.18 2.51 2.12
CA ILE A 50 0.76 2.63 3.25
C ILE A 50 2.03 1.79 3.03
N ARG A 51 1.93 0.64 2.37
CA ARG A 51 3.08 -0.24 2.12
C ARG A 51 3.96 0.25 0.97
N SER A 52 3.36 0.82 -0.07
CA SER A 52 4.05 1.38 -1.23
C SER A 52 4.54 2.82 -1.00
N SER A 53 4.02 3.54 0.01
CA SER A 53 4.46 4.90 0.29
C SER A 53 5.95 4.94 0.65
N PHE A 54 6.66 5.88 0.03
CA PHE A 54 8.04 6.19 0.39
C PHE A 54 8.10 6.76 1.80
N LYS A 55 9.01 6.24 2.64
CA LYS A 55 9.25 6.74 3.99
C LYS A 55 10.62 7.40 4.02
N ASP A 56 10.66 8.72 4.20
CA ASP A 56 11.92 9.48 4.27
C ASP A 56 12.87 8.96 5.36
N ASP A 57 12.32 8.58 6.52
CA ASP A 57 13.08 8.00 7.64
C ASP A 57 13.87 6.74 7.23
N LEU A 58 13.33 5.94 6.31
CA LEU A 58 13.92 4.69 5.83
C LEU A 58 14.61 4.87 4.48
N ARG A 59 14.37 6.00 3.78
CA ARG A 59 14.74 6.24 2.38
C ARG A 59 14.26 5.16 1.40
N THR A 60 13.17 4.47 1.72
CA THR A 60 12.58 3.39 0.92
C THR A 60 11.13 3.15 1.35
N SER A 61 10.40 2.32 0.61
CA SER A 61 9.05 1.88 0.98
C SER A 61 9.07 0.59 1.81
N SER A 62 7.98 0.30 2.54
CA SER A 62 7.90 -0.92 3.34
C SER A 62 7.79 -2.17 2.48
N ALA A 63 7.14 -2.05 1.31
CA ALA A 63 7.05 -3.13 0.32
C ALA A 63 8.43 -3.44 -0.28
N GLU A 64 9.21 -2.42 -0.63
CA GLU A 64 10.55 -2.59 -1.19
C GLU A 64 11.53 -3.24 -0.20
N LEU A 65 11.46 -2.88 1.09
CA LEU A 65 12.25 -3.58 2.12
C LEU A 65 11.94 -5.07 2.24
N PHE A 66 10.69 -5.46 1.99
CA PHE A 66 10.26 -6.85 2.13
C PHE A 66 10.49 -7.68 0.87
N TYR A 67 10.24 -7.10 -0.30
CA TYR A 67 10.34 -7.80 -1.59
C TYR A 67 11.66 -7.55 -2.32
N GLY A 68 12.44 -6.55 -1.93
CA GLY A 68 13.68 -6.15 -2.59
C GLY A 68 13.48 -5.24 -3.80
N GLU A 69 12.23 -4.92 -4.16
CA GLU A 69 11.88 -4.08 -5.32
C GLU A 69 10.62 -3.24 -5.04
N PRO A 70 10.46 -2.07 -5.69
CA PRO A 70 9.26 -1.26 -5.54
C PRO A 70 8.03 -1.98 -6.12
N LEU A 71 6.92 -1.92 -5.38
CA LEU A 71 5.68 -2.56 -5.79
C LEU A 71 5.03 -1.82 -6.96
N ARG A 72 4.72 -2.54 -8.04
CA ARG A 72 4.02 -1.98 -9.22
C ARG A 72 2.57 -1.67 -8.87
N LEU A 73 2.23 -0.38 -8.83
CA LEU A 73 0.87 0.06 -8.51
C LEU A 73 -0.03 -0.03 -9.75
N PRO A 74 -1.35 -0.28 -9.59
CA PRO A 74 -2.32 -0.28 -10.71
C PRO A 74 -2.22 0.95 -11.62
N ASN A 75 -1.93 2.12 -11.04
CA ASN A 75 -1.76 3.37 -11.78
C ASN A 75 -0.49 3.41 -12.66
N GLU A 76 0.55 2.63 -12.34
CA GLU A 76 1.79 2.57 -13.11
C GLU A 76 1.71 1.61 -14.30
N PHE A 77 0.69 0.74 -14.35
CA PHE A 77 0.45 -0.12 -15.52
C PHE A 77 -0.03 0.69 -16.73
N PHE A 78 -0.76 1.78 -16.47
CA PHE A 78 -1.20 2.71 -17.49
C PHE A 78 -0.15 3.80 -17.67
N GLN A 79 1.04 3.40 -18.15
CA GLN A 79 2.01 4.38 -18.60
C GLN A 79 1.38 5.14 -19.77
N ALA A 80 1.08 6.43 -19.58
CA ALA A 80 0.72 7.29 -20.69
C ALA A 80 1.86 7.22 -21.70
N THR A 81 1.63 6.54 -22.82
CA THR A 81 2.53 6.63 -23.97
C THR A 81 2.66 8.11 -24.29
N ALA A 82 3.87 8.55 -24.58
CA ALA A 82 4.20 9.94 -24.88
C ALA A 82 3.09 10.62 -25.71
N PRO A 83 2.81 11.93 -25.51
CA PRO A 83 1.77 12.63 -26.25
C PRO A 83 2.14 12.66 -27.74
N GLY A 84 1.65 11.66 -28.45
CA GLY A 84 2.08 11.31 -29.81
C GLY A 84 1.54 9.94 -30.18
N SER A 85 0.27 9.92 -30.58
CA SER A 85 -0.45 8.80 -31.21
C SER A 85 -0.52 7.48 -30.43
N ILE A 86 -1.40 7.38 -29.43
CA ILE A 86 -2.13 6.12 -29.24
C ILE A 86 -3.47 6.31 -29.95
N ASP A 87 -3.62 5.69 -31.10
CA ASP A 87 -4.94 5.51 -31.70
C ASP A 87 -5.73 4.55 -30.80
N ILE A 88 -6.73 5.09 -30.10
CA ILE A 88 -7.62 4.36 -29.18
C ILE A 88 -8.28 3.15 -29.90
N SER A 89 -8.40 3.22 -31.23
CA SER A 89 -8.91 2.15 -32.08
C SER A 89 -7.98 0.92 -32.12
N ASP A 90 -6.65 1.10 -32.07
CA ASP A 90 -5.69 -0.02 -32.04
C ASP A 90 -5.75 -0.77 -30.70
N PHE A 91 -5.90 -0.03 -29.60
CA PHE A 91 -6.00 -0.61 -28.25
C PHE A 91 -7.27 -1.46 -28.08
N THR A 92 -8.42 -0.96 -28.54
CA THR A 92 -9.69 -1.71 -28.46
C THR A 92 -9.68 -2.97 -29.34
N THR A 93 -8.96 -2.93 -30.47
CA THR A 93 -8.78 -4.09 -31.36
C THR A 93 -7.93 -5.18 -30.70
N ARG A 94 -6.84 -4.81 -30.01
CA ARG A 94 -5.99 -5.77 -29.28
C ARG A 94 -6.70 -6.43 -28.09
N LEU A 95 -7.51 -5.67 -27.36
CA LEU A 95 -8.29 -6.24 -26.25
C LEU A 95 -9.32 -7.27 -26.72
N ARG A 96 -9.95 -7.04 -27.88
CA ARG A 96 -10.90 -7.99 -28.48
C ARG A 96 -10.26 -9.29 -28.99
N GLN A 97 -8.96 -9.30 -29.26
CA GLN A 97 -8.26 -10.52 -29.71
C GLN A 97 -7.82 -11.44 -28.57
N ILE A 98 -7.86 -10.98 -27.32
CA ILE A 98 -7.44 -11.73 -26.14
C ILE A 98 -8.65 -12.38 -25.41
N THR A 99 -9.88 -12.08 -25.86
CA THR A 99 -11.12 -12.76 -25.43
C THR A 99 -11.59 -13.72 -26.50
#